data_AF-A0A4Q2SI30-F1
#
_entry.id   AF-A0A4Q2SI30-F1
#
_cell.length_a   1.000
_cell.length_b   1.000
_cell.length_c   1.000
_cell.angle_alpha   90.00
_cell.angle_beta   90.00
_cell.angle_gamma   90.00
#
_symmetry.space_group_name_H-M   'P 1'
#
loop_
_entity.id
_entity.type
_entity.pdbx_description
1 polymer ?
#
loop_
_entity_poly.entity_id
_entity_poly.type
_entity_poly.pdbx_seq_one_letter_code
_entity_poly.pdbx_strand_id
1 'polypeptide(L)'
;MALPATIAVRRHVLEVEVRGSESDGLLVQRHLSGTVHGLVARALETALAGVVPEDDRLVVDRLDIEVDDVPYDALDDALAQAVRRDVEAFFRRHLPPPDRRTGRSAHAPDPTTGANGPIVRSGPAATVEEAFVAFLRDGRLPWAFRPAHDDLERAVSEAWAGDILADALGREALVHALDAPVVRLRVVKQFSASFVHDLVDRVAPRVAGPLAEASGLRAAPGPDGPRWWSAFLRQVELAALTAVAERRTVTAQELVRRALAALPEQVRADPELAQHLGRRWPRVSLDVPTTLAPERPRAARAAVRGSAHEAGRMPAGATGDVTSLLVDHAGLVLLHPFLPRFLAGLGVTAGEELLDADRAVALLHHLATGDAVVPEQATPLAKVLCGMSLGEPVERDPDLTEDEVTEATALLEAVVGHWEALRNTSPDTLRAEFLTRPGTLSAEGGDWVLRVEDRSVDILLEELPWGISMVRTPWMERMLRVEWRA
;
A
#
# COMPACT_ATOMS: atom_id res chain seq x y z
N MET A 1 24.69 1.71 22.13
CA MET A 1 23.32 1.64 22.70
C MET A 1 22.50 0.88 21.69
N ALA A 2 22.10 -0.35 22.01
CA ALA A 2 21.19 -1.12 21.18
C ALA A 2 19.87 -0.36 21.05
N LEU A 3 19.34 -0.25 19.84
CA LEU A 3 18.00 0.30 19.64
C LEU A 3 16.98 -0.63 20.31
N PRO A 4 15.95 -0.11 21.00
CA PRO A 4 14.92 -0.95 21.60
C PRO A 4 14.23 -1.78 20.52
N ALA A 5 13.91 -3.04 20.82
CA ALA A 5 13.16 -3.90 19.91
C ALA A 5 11.79 -3.28 19.60
N THR A 6 11.47 -3.09 18.32
CA THR A 6 10.17 -2.59 17.88
C THR A 6 9.14 -3.72 17.97
N ILE A 7 8.19 -3.60 18.90
CA ILE A 7 7.09 -4.57 19.06
C ILE A 7 5.84 -3.99 18.42
N ALA A 8 5.20 -4.76 17.54
CA ALA A 8 3.95 -4.36 16.91
C ALA A 8 2.94 -5.52 17.03
N VAL A 9 1.72 -5.22 17.48
CA VAL A 9 0.66 -6.20 17.74
C VAL A 9 -0.53 -5.88 16.82
N ARG A 10 -0.88 -6.81 15.93
CA ARG A 10 -1.95 -6.60 14.93
C ARG A 10 -3.33 -6.53 15.55
N ARG A 11 -3.61 -7.41 16.51
CA ARG A 11 -4.90 -7.51 17.19
C ARG A 11 -4.69 -8.00 18.61
N HIS A 12 -5.34 -7.35 19.55
CA HIS A 12 -5.44 -7.82 20.92
C HIS A 12 -6.91 -8.14 21.20
N VAL A 13 -7.19 -9.34 21.68
CA VAL A 13 -8.51 -9.77 22.12
C VAL A 13 -8.41 -10.11 23.61
N LEU A 14 -9.32 -9.54 24.40
CA LEU A 14 -9.45 -9.83 25.82
C LEU A 14 -10.78 -10.55 26.02
N GLU A 15 -10.71 -11.81 26.46
CA GLU A 15 -11.87 -12.56 26.90
C GLU A 15 -11.86 -12.56 28.43
N VAL A 16 -12.92 -12.03 29.04
CA VAL A 16 -12.97 -11.81 30.49
C VAL A 16 -14.29 -12.32 31.04
N GLU A 17 -14.19 -13.21 32.03
CA GLU A 17 -15.33 -13.68 32.81
C GLU A 17 -15.30 -13.01 34.19
N VAL A 18 -16.34 -12.25 34.52
CA VAL A 18 -16.45 -11.54 35.80
C VAL A 18 -17.42 -12.28 36.70
N ARG A 19 -16.93 -12.76 37.84
CA ARG A 19 -17.76 -13.33 38.91
C ARG A 19 -18.21 -12.22 39.85
N GLY A 20 -19.25 -11.48 39.46
CA GLY A 20 -19.74 -10.32 40.22
C GLY A 20 -21.09 -9.80 39.72
N SER A 21 -21.45 -8.59 40.16
CA SER A 21 -22.64 -7.88 39.68
C SER A 21 -22.42 -7.30 38.27
N GLU A 22 -23.50 -6.95 37.57
CA GLU A 22 -23.43 -6.28 36.26
C GLU A 22 -22.65 -4.95 36.33
N SER A 23 -22.77 -4.23 37.45
CA SER A 23 -21.95 -3.03 37.72
C SER A 23 -20.46 -3.33 37.82
N ASP A 24 -20.07 -4.48 38.39
CA ASP A 24 -18.65 -4.88 38.48
C ASP A 24 -18.11 -5.21 37.08
N GLY A 25 -18.92 -5.84 36.23
CA GLY A 25 -18.59 -6.11 34.83
C GLY A 25 -18.32 -4.82 34.03
N LEU A 26 -19.14 -3.79 34.20
CA LEU A 26 -18.97 -2.50 33.54
C LEU A 26 -17.71 -1.75 34.03
N LEU A 27 -17.39 -1.85 35.33
CA LEU A 27 -16.17 -1.27 35.89
C LEU A 27 -14.92 -1.92 35.30
N VAL A 28 -14.89 -3.26 35.26
CA VAL A 28 -13.82 -4.04 34.63
C VAL A 28 -13.68 -3.68 33.16
N GLN A 29 -14.78 -3.63 32.40
CA GLN A 29 -14.75 -3.27 30.97
C GLN A 29 -14.13 -1.88 30.72
N ARG A 30 -14.49 -0.87 31.53
CA ARG A 30 -13.94 0.48 31.41
C ARG A 30 -12.46 0.54 31.77
N HIS A 31 -12.06 -0.16 32.84
CA HIS A 31 -10.66 -0.26 33.26
C HIS A 31 -9.80 -0.93 32.19
N LEU A 32 -10.30 -2.04 31.62
CA LEU A 32 -9.61 -2.78 30.57
C LEU A 32 -9.46 -1.98 29.27
N SER A 33 -10.47 -1.20 28.90
CA SER A 33 -10.44 -0.39 27.67
C SER A 33 -9.46 0.78 27.74
N GLY A 34 -9.18 1.32 28.94
CA GLY A 34 -8.33 2.51 29.12
C GLY A 34 -6.87 2.21 29.50
N THR A 35 -6.63 1.17 30.30
CA THR A 35 -5.31 0.97 30.96
C THR A 35 -4.51 -0.20 30.38
N VAL A 36 -5.19 -1.24 29.87
CA VAL A 36 -4.54 -2.50 29.51
C VAL A 36 -3.58 -2.38 28.34
N HIS A 37 -3.88 -1.52 27.35
CA HIS A 37 -3.03 -1.39 26.17
C HIS A 37 -1.61 -0.97 26.55
N GLY A 38 -1.47 0.06 27.39
CA GLY A 38 -0.17 0.53 27.86
C GLY A 38 0.53 -0.44 28.80
N LEU A 39 -0.24 -1.15 29.64
CA LEU A 39 0.29 -2.16 30.57
C LEU A 39 0.87 -3.37 29.82
N VAL A 40 0.13 -3.91 28.85
CA VAL A 40 0.55 -5.06 28.06
C VAL A 40 1.75 -4.70 27.18
N ALA A 41 1.77 -3.51 26.57
CA ALA A 41 2.91 -3.05 25.78
C ALA A 41 4.22 -3.05 26.61
N ARG A 42 4.19 -2.46 27.82
CA ARG A 42 5.35 -2.45 28.73
C ARG A 42 5.75 -3.85 29.20
N ALA A 43 4.78 -4.71 29.46
CA ALA A 43 5.02 -6.09 29.86
C ALA A 43 5.70 -6.88 28.72
N LEU A 44 5.27 -6.70 27.47
CA LEU A 44 5.86 -7.29 26.27
C LEU A 44 7.29 -6.80 26.05
N GLU A 45 7.53 -5.49 26.11
CA GLU A 45 8.88 -4.90 26.02
C GLU A 45 9.83 -5.52 27.04
N THR A 46 9.38 -5.65 28.28
CA THR A 46 10.17 -6.24 29.36
C THR A 46 10.42 -7.72 29.13
N ALA A 47 9.42 -8.47 28.67
CA ALA A 47 9.51 -9.92 28.43
C ALA A 47 10.46 -10.27 27.28
N LEU A 48 10.48 -9.42 26.24
CA LEU A 48 11.27 -9.64 25.03
C LEU A 48 12.67 -9.05 25.13
N ALA A 49 12.93 -8.19 26.12
CA ALA A 49 14.26 -7.67 26.42
C ALA A 49 15.23 -8.82 26.72
N GLY A 50 16.14 -9.10 25.76
CA GLY A 50 17.16 -10.14 25.86
C GLY A 50 16.76 -11.52 25.32
N VAL A 51 15.54 -11.69 24.80
CA VAL A 51 15.08 -12.93 24.15
C VAL A 51 15.21 -12.85 22.63
N VAL A 52 15.02 -11.66 22.05
CA VAL A 52 15.11 -11.41 20.62
C VAL A 52 16.52 -10.91 20.26
N PRO A 53 17.26 -11.59 19.36
CA PRO A 53 18.55 -11.08 18.87
C PRO A 53 18.38 -9.76 18.10
N GLU A 54 19.41 -8.89 18.11
CA GLU A 54 19.32 -7.51 17.58
C GLU A 54 18.98 -7.40 16.09
N ASP A 55 19.24 -8.45 15.29
CA ASP A 55 19.13 -8.43 13.82
C ASP A 55 18.02 -9.33 13.24
N ASP A 56 17.22 -10.00 14.09
CA ASP A 56 16.17 -10.91 13.62
C ASP A 56 14.77 -10.31 13.74
N ARG A 57 13.93 -10.59 12.74
CA ARG A 57 12.49 -10.37 12.84
C ARG A 57 11.78 -11.67 13.13
N LEU A 58 11.04 -11.68 14.24
CA LEU A 58 10.23 -12.82 14.69
C LEU A 58 8.75 -12.48 14.46
N VAL A 59 8.05 -13.36 13.76
CA VAL A 59 6.60 -13.25 13.56
C VAL A 59 5.92 -14.37 14.33
N VAL A 60 4.92 -13.99 15.12
CA VAL A 60 4.07 -14.90 15.90
C VAL A 60 2.64 -14.74 15.37
N ASP A 61 2.05 -15.83 14.88
CA ASP A 61 0.70 -15.81 14.33
C ASP A 61 -0.36 -15.57 15.42
N ARG A 62 -0.18 -16.25 16.55
CA ARG A 62 -1.07 -16.17 17.71
C ARG A 62 -0.31 -16.54 18.98
N LEU A 63 -0.54 -15.77 20.05
CA LEU A 63 -0.05 -16.04 21.39
C LEU A 63 -1.22 -15.86 22.35
N ASP A 64 -1.58 -16.95 23.02
CA ASP A 64 -2.64 -16.95 24.03
C ASP A 64 -1.99 -16.83 25.42
N ILE A 65 -2.53 -15.96 26.26
CA ILE A 65 -2.05 -15.67 27.61
C ILE A 65 -3.21 -15.96 28.55
N GLU A 66 -3.01 -16.91 29.46
CA GLU A 66 -4.03 -17.25 30.44
C GLU A 66 -3.72 -16.56 31.76
N VAL A 67 -4.69 -15.84 32.28
CA VAL A 67 -4.65 -15.24 33.62
C VAL A 67 -5.61 -16.02 34.49
N ASP A 68 -5.09 -16.60 35.57
CA ASP A 68 -5.89 -17.33 36.56
C ASP A 68 -6.91 -16.40 37.25
N ASP A 69 -7.87 -17.00 37.97
CA ASP A 69 -8.84 -16.27 38.80
C ASP A 69 -8.12 -15.33 39.78
N VAL A 70 -8.26 -14.01 39.57
CA VAL A 70 -7.60 -12.96 40.36
C VAL A 70 -8.60 -11.97 40.94
N PRO A 71 -8.34 -11.43 42.14
CA PRO A 71 -9.15 -10.37 42.68
C PRO A 71 -8.91 -9.07 41.89
N TYR A 72 -9.95 -8.23 41.79
CA TYR A 72 -9.95 -7.04 40.93
C TYR A 72 -8.81 -6.06 41.24
N ASP A 73 -8.44 -5.89 42.52
CA ASP A 73 -7.36 -5.03 42.98
C ASP A 73 -5.97 -5.51 42.55
N ALA A 74 -5.82 -6.79 42.20
CA ALA A 74 -4.57 -7.38 41.71
C ALA A 74 -4.57 -7.62 40.19
N LEU A 75 -5.63 -7.24 39.47
CA LEU A 75 -5.82 -7.56 38.06
C LEU A 75 -4.65 -7.07 37.18
N ASP A 76 -4.23 -5.81 37.38
CA ASP A 76 -3.17 -5.18 36.57
C ASP A 76 -1.82 -5.89 36.76
N ASP A 77 -1.45 -6.14 38.01
CA ASP A 77 -0.19 -6.82 38.35
C ASP A 77 -0.20 -8.27 37.88
N ALA A 78 -1.33 -8.98 38.04
CA ALA A 78 -1.46 -10.36 37.61
C ALA A 78 -1.40 -10.49 36.08
N LEU A 79 -2.07 -9.59 35.35
CA LEU A 79 -2.03 -9.54 33.89
C LEU A 79 -0.61 -9.24 33.40
N ALA A 80 0.07 -8.23 33.96
CA ALA A 80 1.45 -7.89 33.58
C ALA A 80 2.41 -9.07 33.81
N GLN A 81 2.26 -9.78 34.94
CA GLN A 81 3.08 -10.94 35.26
C GLN A 81 2.79 -12.14 34.35
N ALA A 82 1.52 -12.41 34.06
CA ALA A 82 1.11 -13.47 33.14
C ALA A 82 1.67 -13.23 31.74
N VAL A 83 1.53 -12.00 31.22
CA VAL A 83 2.09 -11.62 29.92
C VAL A 83 3.60 -11.86 29.89
N ARG A 84 4.33 -11.39 30.90
CA ARG A 84 5.79 -11.58 30.94
C ARG A 84 6.19 -13.04 30.97
N ARG A 85 5.60 -13.80 31.90
CA ARG A 85 5.92 -15.22 32.11
C ARG A 85 5.62 -16.04 30.86
N ASP A 86 4.43 -15.88 30.29
CA ASP A 86 3.95 -16.74 29.21
C ASP A 86 4.62 -16.39 27.88
N VAL A 87 4.89 -15.10 27.62
CA VAL A 87 5.66 -14.66 26.45
C VAL A 87 7.11 -15.14 26.55
N GLU A 88 7.78 -14.95 27.69
CA GLU A 88 9.15 -15.46 27.87
C GLU A 88 9.21 -16.99 27.73
N ALA A 89 8.21 -17.72 28.24
CA ALA A 89 8.13 -19.17 28.13
C ALA A 89 7.86 -19.62 26.68
N PHE A 90 6.95 -18.96 25.99
CA PHE A 90 6.60 -19.22 24.60
C PHE A 90 7.81 -19.06 23.69
N PHE A 91 8.50 -17.91 23.77
CA PHE A 91 9.70 -17.70 22.97
C PHE A 91 10.82 -18.66 23.38
N ARG A 92 11.08 -18.91 24.68
CA ARG A 92 12.08 -19.92 25.07
C ARG A 92 11.81 -21.32 24.51
N ARG A 93 10.55 -21.70 24.35
CA ARG A 93 10.14 -23.03 23.85
C ARG A 93 10.12 -23.12 22.32
N HIS A 94 9.78 -22.03 21.66
CA HIS A 94 9.48 -22.03 20.22
C HIS A 94 10.46 -21.20 19.39
N LEU A 95 11.40 -20.49 20.01
CA LEU A 95 12.41 -19.72 19.29
C LEU A 95 13.25 -20.70 18.45
N PRO A 96 13.23 -20.58 17.12
CA PRO A 96 14.04 -21.44 16.28
C PRO A 96 15.52 -21.19 16.59
N PRO A 97 16.39 -22.22 16.55
CA PRO A 97 17.82 -22.04 16.75
C PRO A 97 18.35 -20.98 15.77
N PRO A 98 19.39 -20.20 16.15
CA PRO A 98 20.06 -19.29 15.23
C PRO A 98 20.46 -20.06 13.99
N ASP A 99 20.00 -19.54 12.84
CA ASP A 99 20.13 -20.20 11.57
C ASP A 99 21.61 -20.17 11.15
N ARG A 100 22.40 -21.11 11.70
CA ARG A 100 23.81 -21.30 11.34
C ARG A 100 23.96 -22.01 9.99
N ARG A 101 22.85 -22.26 9.30
CA ARG A 101 22.79 -22.82 7.96
C ARG A 101 22.10 -21.81 7.06
N THR A 102 22.90 -21.05 6.35
CA THR A 102 22.49 -20.42 5.10
C THR A 102 21.61 -21.39 4.28
N GLY A 103 20.39 -20.97 3.96
CA GLY A 103 19.69 -21.44 2.76
C GLY A 103 18.64 -22.54 2.89
N ARG A 104 17.95 -22.71 4.02
CA ARG A 104 16.63 -23.38 4.03
C ARG A 104 15.64 -22.67 4.95
N SER A 105 15.11 -21.53 4.49
CA SER A 105 13.80 -21.08 4.96
C SER A 105 12.71 -21.89 4.27
N ALA A 106 11.69 -22.23 5.04
CA ALA A 106 10.56 -23.06 4.66
C ALA A 106 9.80 -22.48 3.44
N HIS A 107 9.14 -23.38 2.70
CA HIS A 107 8.23 -23.04 1.62
C HIS A 107 7.29 -21.87 1.96
N ALA A 108 6.92 -21.11 0.91
CA ALA A 108 5.79 -20.19 0.92
C ALA A 108 4.55 -20.82 1.59
N PRO A 109 3.76 -20.04 2.34
CA PRO A 109 2.68 -20.57 3.16
C PRO A 109 1.62 -21.25 2.31
N ASP A 110 1.43 -22.55 2.53
CA ASP A 110 0.16 -23.22 2.28
C ASP A 110 -0.68 -23.12 3.56
N PRO A 111 -1.80 -22.38 3.55
CA PRO A 111 -2.65 -22.22 4.73
C PRO A 111 -3.30 -23.54 5.19
N THR A 112 -3.13 -24.63 4.45
CA THR A 112 -3.70 -25.94 4.77
C THR A 112 -2.70 -26.92 5.40
N THR A 113 -1.40 -26.61 5.44
CA THR A 113 -0.38 -27.55 5.93
C THR A 113 0.36 -26.97 7.13
N GLY A 114 -0.01 -27.38 8.35
CA GLY A 114 0.56 -26.97 9.63
C GLY A 114 1.99 -27.45 9.90
N ALA A 115 2.91 -27.18 8.97
CA ALA A 115 4.28 -27.72 8.96
C ALA A 115 5.35 -26.80 9.57
N ASN A 116 5.01 -25.58 10.02
CA ASN A 116 5.95 -24.71 10.73
C ASN A 116 5.53 -24.52 12.19
N GLY A 117 6.53 -24.40 13.08
CA GLY A 117 6.31 -24.04 14.49
C GLY A 117 5.68 -22.64 14.61
N PRO A 118 5.17 -22.27 15.80
CA PRO A 118 4.35 -21.06 15.99
C PRO A 118 5.14 -19.74 15.93
N ILE A 119 6.46 -19.80 15.71
CA ILE A 119 7.35 -18.65 15.49
C ILE A 119 8.07 -18.85 14.16
N VAL A 120 7.93 -17.88 13.25
CA VAL A 120 8.72 -17.82 12.02
C VAL A 120 9.85 -16.81 12.22
N ARG A 121 11.09 -17.26 11.96
CA ARG A 121 12.29 -16.41 11.94
C ARG A 121 12.72 -16.21 10.48
N SER A 122 12.81 -14.96 10.06
CA SER A 122 13.27 -14.59 8.72
C SER A 122 14.41 -13.60 8.82
N GLY A 123 15.43 -13.78 7.98
CA GLY A 123 16.52 -12.81 7.85
C GLY A 123 16.03 -11.48 7.24
N PRO A 124 16.75 -10.36 7.42
CA PRO A 124 16.33 -9.06 6.91
C PRO A 124 16.06 -9.04 5.40
N ALA A 125 16.95 -9.63 4.59
CA ALA A 125 16.82 -9.65 3.13
C ALA A 125 15.62 -10.47 2.63
N ALA A 126 15.41 -11.68 3.18
CA ALA A 126 14.26 -12.53 2.82
C ALA A 126 12.92 -11.83 3.15
N THR A 127 12.88 -11.11 4.27
CA THR A 127 11.69 -10.35 4.69
C THR A 127 11.39 -9.18 3.74
N VAL A 128 12.43 -8.52 3.22
CA VAL A 128 12.26 -7.43 2.22
C VAL A 128 11.72 -7.97 0.90
N GLU A 129 12.27 -9.09 0.40
CA GLU A 129 11.79 -9.68 -0.87
C GLU A 129 10.36 -10.20 -0.77
N GLU A 130 9.99 -10.85 0.34
CA GLU A 130 8.61 -11.27 0.61
C GLU A 130 7.65 -10.08 0.68
N ALA A 131 8.05 -9.00 1.39
CA ALA A 131 7.28 -7.77 1.46
C ALA A 131 7.13 -7.09 0.10
N PHE A 132 8.18 -7.11 -0.72
CA PHE A 132 8.16 -6.58 -2.07
C PHE A 132 7.21 -7.38 -2.97
N VAL A 133 7.26 -8.71 -2.96
CA VAL A 133 6.34 -9.55 -3.75
C VAL A 133 4.88 -9.36 -3.28
N ALA A 134 4.65 -9.23 -1.96
CA ALA A 134 3.32 -8.93 -1.42
C ALA A 134 2.81 -7.56 -1.89
N PHE A 135 3.66 -6.53 -1.83
CA PHE A 135 3.36 -5.19 -2.35
C PHE A 135 3.05 -5.24 -3.85
N LEU A 136 3.85 -5.97 -4.62
CA LEU A 136 3.64 -6.10 -6.05
C LEU A 136 2.30 -6.72 -6.42
N ARG A 137 1.75 -7.61 -5.58
CA ARG A 137 0.44 -8.26 -5.81
C ARG A 137 -0.74 -7.37 -5.41
N ASP A 138 -0.67 -6.77 -4.23
CA ASP A 138 -1.85 -6.14 -3.62
C ASP A 138 -1.73 -4.63 -3.38
N GLY A 139 -0.57 -4.03 -3.70
CA GLY A 139 -0.27 -2.61 -3.49
C GLY A 139 -0.06 -2.25 -2.02
N ARG A 140 0.13 -3.26 -1.17
CA ARG A 140 0.18 -3.13 0.29
C ARG A 140 1.43 -3.77 0.84
N LEU A 141 2.08 -3.08 1.76
CA LEU A 141 3.14 -3.68 2.53
C LEU A 141 2.56 -4.54 3.67
N PRO A 142 3.17 -5.69 3.99
CA PRO A 142 2.86 -6.40 5.22
C PRO A 142 2.96 -5.43 6.40
N TRP A 143 1.98 -5.42 7.28
CA TRP A 143 1.88 -4.45 8.38
C TRP A 143 3.14 -4.36 9.25
N ALA A 144 3.80 -5.49 9.48
CA ALA A 144 5.02 -5.55 10.27
C ALA A 144 6.27 -5.06 9.51
N PHE A 145 6.18 -4.85 8.20
CA PHE A 145 7.25 -4.33 7.37
C PHE A 145 7.12 -2.82 7.21
N ARG A 146 8.18 -2.12 7.60
CA ARG A 146 8.40 -0.70 7.36
C ARG A 146 9.78 -0.56 6.72
N PRO A 147 9.88 -0.10 5.47
CA PRO A 147 11.18 0.13 4.85
C PRO A 147 11.89 1.28 5.57
N ALA A 148 13.21 1.22 5.64
CA ALA A 148 14.01 2.32 6.17
C ALA A 148 13.79 3.57 5.30
N HIS A 149 13.56 4.72 5.94
CA HIS A 149 13.28 6.00 5.26
C HIS A 149 12.05 5.98 4.33
N ASP A 150 11.09 5.08 4.57
CA ASP A 150 9.86 4.92 3.77
C ASP A 150 10.08 4.67 2.26
N ASP A 151 11.28 4.17 1.90
CA ASP A 151 11.67 3.91 0.52
C ASP A 151 11.84 2.42 0.25
N LEU A 152 10.78 1.83 -0.31
CA LEU A 152 10.75 0.43 -0.69
C LEU A 152 11.79 0.08 -1.78
N GLU A 153 12.01 0.98 -2.75
CA GLU A 153 12.93 0.75 -3.87
C GLU A 153 14.36 0.59 -3.37
N ARG A 154 14.78 1.49 -2.47
CA ARG A 154 16.11 1.42 -1.84
C ARG A 154 16.25 0.16 -0.99
N ALA A 155 15.27 -0.14 -0.15
CA ALA A 155 15.30 -1.31 0.71
C ALA A 155 15.47 -2.62 -0.09
N VAL A 156 14.74 -2.75 -1.21
CA VAL A 156 14.86 -3.91 -2.11
C VAL A 156 16.22 -3.95 -2.81
N SER A 157 16.70 -2.81 -3.29
CA SER A 157 18.01 -2.73 -3.96
C SER A 157 19.16 -3.11 -3.02
N GLU A 158 19.11 -2.68 -1.76
CA GLU A 158 20.09 -3.07 -0.73
C GLU A 158 20.02 -4.57 -0.41
N ALA A 159 18.80 -5.12 -0.30
CA ALA A 159 18.61 -6.55 -0.08
C ALA A 159 19.19 -7.39 -1.23
N TRP A 160 19.02 -6.93 -2.47
CA TRP A 160 19.55 -7.58 -3.68
C TRP A 160 21.08 -7.55 -3.78
N ALA A 161 21.76 -6.62 -3.11
CA ALA A 161 23.21 -6.57 -3.04
C ALA A 161 23.81 -7.57 -2.01
N GLY A 162 22.96 -8.28 -1.26
CA GLY A 162 23.32 -9.17 -0.15
C GLY A 162 23.42 -10.66 -0.49
N ASP A 163 22.77 -11.52 0.31
CA ASP A 163 22.92 -12.98 0.33
C ASP A 163 22.44 -13.70 -0.95
N ILE A 164 23.36 -14.42 -1.60
CA ILE A 164 23.22 -15.12 -2.88
C ILE A 164 22.17 -16.25 -2.88
N LEU A 165 21.86 -16.87 -1.72
CA LEU A 165 20.89 -17.98 -1.68
C LEU A 165 19.44 -17.51 -1.54
N ALA A 166 19.20 -16.46 -0.74
CA ALA A 166 17.89 -15.78 -0.70
C ALA A 166 17.54 -15.22 -2.09
N ASP A 167 18.55 -14.66 -2.76
CA ASP A 167 18.50 -14.13 -4.12
C ASP A 167 17.84 -15.07 -5.14
N ALA A 168 18.10 -16.39 -5.05
CA ALA A 168 17.58 -17.36 -6.03
C ALA A 168 16.09 -17.69 -5.83
N LEU A 169 15.65 -17.86 -4.58
CA LEU A 169 14.24 -18.15 -4.26
C LEU A 169 13.35 -16.92 -4.46
N GLY A 170 13.83 -15.75 -4.05
CA GLY A 170 13.13 -14.47 -4.29
C GLY A 170 12.95 -14.19 -5.78
N ARG A 171 13.95 -14.53 -6.60
CA ARG A 171 13.88 -14.41 -8.06
C ARG A 171 12.78 -15.26 -8.68
N GLU A 172 12.61 -16.51 -8.26
CA GLU A 172 11.55 -17.38 -8.78
C GLU A 172 10.15 -16.87 -8.40
N ALA A 173 9.97 -16.47 -7.14
CA ALA A 173 8.71 -15.89 -6.66
C ALA A 173 8.35 -14.59 -7.40
N LEU A 174 9.34 -13.74 -7.67
CA LEU A 174 9.18 -12.50 -8.42
C LEU A 174 8.82 -12.77 -9.88
N VAL A 175 9.51 -13.71 -10.53
CA VAL A 175 9.24 -14.16 -11.89
C VAL A 175 7.82 -14.70 -12.05
N HIS A 176 7.33 -15.46 -11.05
CA HIS A 176 5.95 -15.91 -11.02
C HIS A 176 4.95 -14.77 -10.76
N ALA A 177 5.27 -13.82 -9.87
CA ALA A 177 4.41 -12.66 -9.61
C ALA A 177 4.20 -11.82 -10.89
N LEU A 178 5.25 -11.67 -11.72
CA LEU A 178 5.17 -10.96 -13.00
C LEU A 178 4.21 -11.59 -14.01
N ASP A 179 3.73 -12.83 -13.81
CA ASP A 179 2.73 -13.45 -14.68
C ASP A 179 1.41 -12.67 -14.65
N ALA A 180 1.09 -12.00 -13.53
CA ALA A 180 -0.10 -11.17 -13.39
C ALA A 180 0.09 -9.77 -14.05
N PRO A 181 -0.83 -9.33 -14.93
CA PRO A 181 -0.75 -8.00 -15.56
C PRO A 181 -0.69 -6.84 -14.57
N VAL A 182 -1.45 -6.93 -13.47
CA VAL A 182 -1.50 -5.90 -12.42
C VAL A 182 -0.14 -5.70 -11.74
N VAL A 183 0.62 -6.79 -11.57
CA VAL A 183 1.97 -6.74 -10.99
C VAL A 183 2.92 -6.01 -11.93
N ARG A 184 2.88 -6.31 -13.23
CA ARG A 184 3.73 -5.62 -14.23
C ARG A 184 3.41 -4.13 -14.30
N LEU A 185 2.13 -3.76 -14.25
CA LEU A 185 1.69 -2.37 -14.20
C LEU A 185 2.19 -1.67 -12.93
N ARG A 186 2.09 -2.33 -11.77
CA ARG A 186 2.60 -1.78 -10.51
C ARG A 186 4.11 -1.57 -10.53
N VAL A 187 4.88 -2.51 -11.10
CA VAL A 187 6.34 -2.34 -11.26
C VAL A 187 6.66 -1.06 -12.02
N VAL A 188 6.00 -0.81 -13.16
CA VAL A 188 6.26 0.38 -13.99
C VAL A 188 5.75 1.68 -13.38
N LYS A 189 4.64 1.63 -12.62
CA LYS A 189 4.01 2.81 -12.01
C LYS A 189 4.63 3.22 -10.67
N GLN A 190 5.25 2.30 -9.93
CA GLN A 190 5.69 2.55 -8.54
C GLN A 190 7.20 2.61 -8.35
N PHE A 191 7.98 2.24 -9.37
CA PHE A 191 9.43 2.17 -9.29
C PHE A 191 10.10 2.93 -10.42
N SER A 192 11.32 3.40 -10.16
CA SER A 192 12.11 4.14 -11.13
C SER A 192 12.49 3.27 -12.34
N ALA A 193 12.68 3.92 -13.49
CA ALA A 193 13.16 3.24 -14.70
C ALA A 193 14.48 2.48 -14.46
N SER A 194 15.40 3.02 -13.64
CA SER A 194 16.62 2.30 -13.24
C SER A 194 16.30 1.00 -12.53
N PHE A 195 15.41 1.04 -11.54
CA PHE A 195 15.05 -0.14 -10.78
C PHE A 195 14.34 -1.19 -11.65
N VAL A 196 13.48 -0.78 -12.58
CA VAL A 196 12.84 -1.70 -13.53
C VAL A 196 13.89 -2.40 -14.40
N HIS A 197 14.91 -1.66 -14.87
CA HIS A 197 16.02 -2.23 -15.62
C HIS A 197 16.83 -3.25 -14.80
N ASP A 198 17.16 -2.91 -13.55
CA ASP A 198 17.90 -3.78 -12.64
C ASP A 198 17.09 -5.05 -12.31
N LEU A 199 15.78 -4.90 -12.10
CA LEU A 199 14.84 -6.01 -11.92
C LEU A 199 14.86 -6.93 -13.14
N VAL A 200 14.73 -6.39 -14.36
CA VAL A 200 14.74 -7.19 -15.60
C VAL A 200 16.09 -7.88 -15.81
N ASP A 201 17.20 -7.22 -15.52
CA ASP A 201 18.54 -7.84 -15.57
C ASP A 201 18.68 -9.01 -14.60
N ARG A 202 18.19 -8.83 -13.38
CA ARG A 202 18.17 -9.87 -12.34
C ARG A 202 17.33 -11.09 -12.73
N VAL A 203 16.11 -10.88 -13.24
CA VAL A 203 15.16 -11.98 -13.46
C VAL A 203 15.22 -12.59 -14.87
N ALA A 204 15.65 -11.81 -15.86
CA ALA A 204 15.70 -12.22 -17.26
C ALA A 204 16.83 -11.49 -18.03
N PRO A 205 18.11 -11.86 -17.81
CA PRO A 205 19.26 -11.22 -18.46
C PRO A 205 19.18 -11.18 -20.00
N ARG A 206 18.48 -12.13 -20.61
CA ARG A 206 18.25 -12.19 -22.06
C ARG A 206 17.32 -11.09 -22.59
N VAL A 207 16.49 -10.50 -21.73
CA VAL A 207 15.58 -9.38 -22.05
C VAL A 207 16.25 -8.04 -21.69
N ALA A 208 17.17 -8.02 -20.74
CA ALA A 208 17.83 -6.82 -20.24
C ALA A 208 18.62 -6.05 -21.30
N GLY A 209 19.41 -6.75 -22.13
CA GLY A 209 20.12 -6.12 -23.26
C GLY A 209 19.17 -5.43 -24.26
N PRO A 210 18.17 -6.14 -24.80
CA PRO A 210 17.11 -5.55 -25.63
C PRO A 210 16.37 -4.37 -25.00
N LEU A 211 16.07 -4.46 -23.69
CA LEU A 211 15.44 -3.36 -22.94
C LEU A 211 16.38 -2.16 -22.84
N ALA A 212 17.64 -2.36 -22.49
CA ALA A 212 18.65 -1.30 -22.44
C ALA A 212 18.87 -0.62 -23.81
N GLU A 213 18.79 -1.37 -24.91
CA GLU A 213 18.86 -0.82 -26.27
C GLU A 213 17.59 -0.02 -26.62
N ALA A 214 16.40 -0.56 -26.31
CA ALA A 214 15.12 0.10 -26.56
C ALA A 214 14.94 1.38 -25.71
N SER A 215 15.41 1.36 -24.45
CA SER A 215 15.40 2.47 -23.52
C SER A 215 16.67 3.33 -23.57
N GLY A 216 17.67 2.97 -24.40
CA GLY A 216 18.96 3.65 -24.63
C GLY A 216 18.83 5.06 -25.23
N LEU A 217 17.64 5.61 -25.09
CA LEU A 217 17.21 6.94 -25.35
C LEU A 217 17.45 7.88 -24.12
N ARG A 218 18.27 7.49 -23.12
CA ARG A 218 18.69 8.35 -21.98
C ARG A 218 19.57 9.56 -22.37
N ALA A 219 19.34 10.17 -23.53
CA ALA A 219 19.42 11.62 -23.62
C ALA A 219 17.97 12.07 -23.45
N ALA A 220 17.58 12.37 -22.21
CA ALA A 220 16.36 13.13 -22.00
C ALA A 220 16.44 14.33 -22.95
N PRO A 221 15.44 14.56 -23.81
CA PRO A 221 15.21 15.95 -24.17
C PRO A 221 14.99 16.66 -22.83
N GLY A 222 15.55 17.85 -22.64
CA GLY A 222 15.66 18.49 -21.32
C GLY A 222 14.31 18.67 -20.61
N PRO A 223 14.18 19.57 -19.62
CA PRO A 223 12.88 19.90 -19.03
C PRO A 223 11.78 20.23 -20.08
N ASP A 224 12.17 20.57 -21.32
CA ASP A 224 11.30 20.78 -22.49
C ASP A 224 11.08 19.53 -23.39
N GLY A 225 11.20 18.32 -22.82
CA GLY A 225 11.02 17.07 -23.56
C GLY A 225 9.62 16.83 -24.12
N PRO A 226 9.47 16.05 -25.21
CA PRO A 226 8.15 15.69 -25.69
C PRO A 226 7.37 14.94 -24.60
N ARG A 227 6.17 15.42 -24.28
CA ARG A 227 5.32 14.87 -23.20
C ARG A 227 5.00 13.38 -23.37
N TRP A 228 5.07 12.87 -24.61
CA TRP A 228 4.85 11.46 -24.90
C TRP A 228 6.00 10.55 -24.49
N TRP A 229 7.18 11.10 -24.20
CA TRP A 229 8.40 10.33 -24.00
C TRP A 229 8.34 9.39 -22.80
N SER A 230 7.96 9.93 -21.64
CA SER A 230 7.83 9.15 -20.40
C SER A 230 6.77 8.06 -20.57
N ALA A 231 5.65 8.38 -21.22
CA ALA A 231 4.61 7.40 -21.53
C ALA A 231 5.12 6.29 -22.48
N PHE A 232 5.91 6.63 -23.50
CA PHE A 232 6.52 5.67 -24.41
C PHE A 232 7.52 4.75 -23.69
N LEU A 233 8.41 5.30 -22.87
CA LEU A 233 9.39 4.51 -22.09
C LEU A 233 8.68 3.55 -21.13
N ARG A 234 7.63 4.00 -20.44
CA ARG A 234 6.78 3.12 -19.61
C ARG A 234 6.19 1.96 -20.41
N GLN A 235 5.76 2.19 -21.65
CA GLN A 235 5.27 1.12 -22.52
C GLN A 235 6.38 0.16 -22.99
N VAL A 236 7.61 0.64 -23.17
CA VAL A 236 8.77 -0.22 -23.47
C VAL A 236 9.08 -1.14 -22.29
N GLU A 237 9.12 -0.59 -21.08
CA GLU A 237 9.32 -1.33 -19.83
C GLU A 237 8.22 -2.38 -19.61
N LEU A 238 6.95 -1.99 -19.80
CA LEU A 238 5.82 -2.92 -19.69
C LEU A 238 5.89 -4.05 -20.72
N ALA A 239 6.31 -3.75 -21.96
CA ALA A 239 6.52 -4.76 -22.99
C ALA A 239 7.66 -5.73 -22.62
N ALA A 240 8.73 -5.24 -21.98
CA ALA A 240 9.83 -6.07 -21.50
C ALA A 240 9.39 -6.99 -20.36
N LEU A 241 8.70 -6.46 -19.35
CA LEU A 241 8.13 -7.26 -18.26
C LEU A 241 7.12 -8.30 -18.76
N THR A 242 6.37 -7.99 -19.82
CA THR A 242 5.49 -8.95 -20.48
C THR A 242 6.29 -10.06 -21.15
N ALA A 243 7.43 -9.75 -21.80
CA ALA A 243 8.32 -10.76 -22.34
C ALA A 243 8.95 -11.65 -21.24
N VAL A 244 9.25 -11.08 -20.07
CA VAL A 244 9.68 -11.84 -18.89
C VAL A 244 8.60 -12.81 -18.44
N ALA A 245 7.35 -12.34 -18.28
CA ALA A 245 6.20 -13.16 -17.91
C ALA A 245 5.97 -14.33 -18.89
N GLU A 246 6.05 -14.05 -20.19
CA GLU A 246 5.90 -15.06 -21.26
C GLU A 246 7.14 -15.98 -21.42
N ARG A 247 8.21 -15.76 -20.64
CA ARG A 247 9.50 -16.47 -20.74
C ARG A 247 10.08 -16.48 -22.16
N ARG A 248 9.82 -15.44 -22.94
CA ARG A 248 10.26 -15.30 -24.33
C ARG A 248 11.53 -14.47 -24.45
N THR A 249 12.32 -14.76 -25.49
CA THR A 249 13.32 -13.80 -25.96
C THR A 249 12.65 -12.72 -26.81
N VAL A 250 13.20 -11.51 -26.75
CA VAL A 250 12.67 -10.34 -27.46
C VAL A 250 13.82 -9.50 -28.00
N THR A 251 13.61 -8.78 -29.09
CA THR A 251 14.57 -7.81 -29.62
C THR A 251 14.14 -6.41 -29.24
N ALA A 252 15.09 -5.46 -29.22
CA ALA A 252 14.78 -4.06 -28.92
C ALA A 252 13.74 -3.48 -29.89
N GLN A 253 13.84 -3.85 -31.18
CA GLN A 253 12.87 -3.46 -32.21
C GLN A 253 11.44 -3.96 -31.90
N GLU A 254 11.29 -5.18 -31.37
CA GLU A 254 9.99 -5.71 -31.00
C GLU A 254 9.41 -5.01 -29.77
N LEU A 255 10.24 -4.64 -28.79
CA LEU A 255 9.83 -3.84 -27.62
C LEU A 255 9.30 -2.47 -28.05
N VAL A 256 10.06 -1.76 -28.89
CA VAL A 256 9.68 -0.45 -29.44
C VAL A 256 8.37 -0.54 -30.22
N ARG A 257 8.21 -1.59 -31.05
CA ARG A 257 6.99 -1.81 -31.83
C ARG A 257 5.77 -2.06 -30.95
N ARG A 258 5.90 -2.87 -29.90
CA ARG A 258 4.83 -3.12 -28.92
C ARG A 258 4.48 -1.85 -28.14
N ALA A 259 5.49 -1.10 -27.70
CA ALA A 259 5.29 0.15 -26.99
C ALA A 259 4.53 1.18 -27.84
N LEU A 260 4.90 1.31 -29.12
CA LEU A 260 4.19 2.18 -30.06
C LEU A 260 2.74 1.78 -30.26
N ALA A 261 2.46 0.48 -30.42
CA ALA A 261 1.09 0.00 -30.58
C ALA A 261 0.21 0.26 -29.34
N ALA A 262 0.81 0.35 -28.15
CA ALA A 262 0.10 0.61 -26.92
C ALA A 262 -0.23 2.10 -26.69
N LEU A 263 0.52 3.03 -27.29
CA LEU A 263 0.29 4.46 -27.14
C LEU A 263 -1.11 4.92 -27.61
N PRO A 264 -1.67 5.98 -27.02
CA PRO A 264 -2.90 6.61 -27.50
C PRO A 264 -2.78 7.02 -28.97
N GLU A 265 -3.89 6.95 -29.71
CA GLU A 265 -3.89 7.25 -31.15
C GLU A 265 -3.44 8.68 -31.45
N GLN A 266 -3.84 9.62 -30.60
CA GLN A 266 -3.44 11.03 -30.67
C GLN A 266 -1.92 11.19 -30.58
N VAL A 267 -1.28 10.41 -29.70
CA VAL A 267 0.18 10.41 -29.53
C VAL A 267 0.88 9.72 -30.70
N ARG A 268 0.33 8.61 -31.19
CA ARG A 268 0.89 7.89 -32.36
C ARG A 268 0.86 8.73 -33.64
N ALA A 269 -0.13 9.62 -33.76
CA ALA A 269 -0.28 10.53 -34.90
C ALA A 269 0.67 11.75 -34.84
N ASP A 270 1.43 11.92 -33.75
CA ASP A 270 2.35 13.04 -33.57
C ASP A 270 3.53 12.97 -34.58
N PRO A 271 3.72 14.00 -35.44
CA PRO A 271 4.83 14.05 -36.37
C PRO A 271 6.22 14.03 -35.70
N GLU A 272 6.34 14.56 -34.48
CA GLU A 272 7.61 14.55 -33.73
C GLU A 272 8.01 13.13 -33.34
N LEU A 273 7.04 12.33 -32.88
CA LEU A 273 7.24 10.91 -32.57
C LEU A 273 7.70 10.16 -33.82
N ALA A 274 7.01 10.34 -34.95
CA ALA A 274 7.35 9.70 -36.21
C ALA A 274 8.76 10.06 -36.70
N GLN A 275 9.12 11.35 -36.62
CA GLN A 275 10.45 11.81 -37.00
C GLN A 275 11.54 11.25 -36.06
N HIS A 276 11.30 11.25 -34.75
CA HIS A 276 12.25 10.76 -33.76
C HIS A 276 12.52 9.26 -33.96
N LEU A 277 11.45 8.46 -34.15
CA LEU A 277 11.55 7.03 -34.40
C LEU A 277 12.19 6.72 -35.75
N GLY A 278 11.83 7.43 -36.82
CA GLY A 278 12.40 7.19 -38.15
C GLY A 278 13.91 7.39 -38.20
N ARG A 279 14.46 8.32 -37.40
CA ARG A 279 15.91 8.55 -37.29
C ARG A 279 16.66 7.42 -36.58
N ARG A 280 16.03 6.80 -35.58
CA ARG A 280 16.72 5.93 -34.61
C ARG A 280 16.31 4.45 -34.70
N TRP A 281 15.11 4.20 -35.22
CA TRP A 281 14.47 2.91 -35.43
C TRP A 281 13.89 2.81 -36.86
N PRO A 282 14.70 2.96 -37.93
CA PRO A 282 14.23 3.07 -39.32
C PRO A 282 13.46 1.84 -39.84
N ARG A 283 13.51 0.71 -39.12
CA ARG A 283 12.81 -0.54 -39.45
C ARG A 283 11.50 -0.74 -38.68
N VAL A 284 11.12 0.18 -37.80
CA VAL A 284 9.83 0.15 -37.10
C VAL A 284 8.83 0.97 -37.91
N SER A 285 7.91 0.30 -38.61
CA SER A 285 6.82 0.99 -39.30
C SER A 285 5.76 1.45 -38.30
N LEU A 286 5.20 2.65 -38.50
CA LEU A 286 4.02 3.14 -37.76
C LEU A 286 2.72 2.47 -38.25
N ASP A 287 2.75 1.82 -39.42
CA ASP A 287 1.63 1.05 -40.00
C ASP A 287 1.52 -0.35 -39.37
N VAL A 288 1.44 -0.42 -38.03
CA VAL A 288 1.19 -1.70 -37.33
C VAL A 288 -0.32 -1.90 -37.19
N PRO A 289 -0.88 -3.03 -37.67
CA PRO A 289 -2.26 -3.39 -37.34
C PRO A 289 -2.42 -3.52 -35.82
N THR A 290 -3.47 -2.90 -35.27
CA THR A 290 -3.80 -2.83 -33.83
C THR A 290 -3.97 -4.22 -33.15
N THR A 291 -3.87 -5.32 -33.89
CA THR A 291 -4.00 -6.71 -33.39
C THR A 291 -2.86 -7.16 -32.46
N LEU A 292 -1.81 -6.35 -32.27
CA LEU A 292 -0.69 -6.63 -31.34
C LEU A 292 -0.67 -5.70 -30.11
N ALA A 293 -1.73 -4.90 -29.90
CA ALA A 293 -1.86 -4.14 -28.68
C ALA A 293 -1.96 -5.13 -27.48
N PRO A 294 -1.22 -4.90 -26.37
CA PRO A 294 -1.60 -5.55 -25.13
C PRO A 294 -3.06 -5.22 -24.86
N GLU A 295 -3.83 -6.15 -24.28
CA GLU A 295 -5.19 -5.88 -23.83
C GLU A 295 -5.15 -4.58 -23.03
N ARG A 296 -5.61 -3.48 -23.64
CA ARG A 296 -5.92 -2.28 -22.88
C ARG A 296 -6.90 -2.78 -21.82
N PRO A 297 -6.67 -2.56 -20.52
CA PRO A 297 -7.73 -2.65 -19.56
C PRO A 297 -8.76 -1.63 -20.04
N ARG A 298 -9.72 -2.12 -20.83
CA ARG A 298 -10.87 -1.36 -21.27
C ARG A 298 -11.45 -0.86 -19.96
N ALA A 299 -11.51 0.46 -19.77
CA ALA A 299 -12.15 1.08 -18.60
C ALA A 299 -13.38 0.24 -18.26
N ALA A 300 -13.28 -0.52 -17.16
CA ALA A 300 -14.14 -1.66 -16.88
C ALA A 300 -15.50 -1.20 -16.34
N ARG A 301 -16.05 -0.10 -16.88
CA ARG A 301 -17.34 0.45 -16.46
C ARG A 301 -18.48 0.15 -17.42
N ALA A 302 -18.21 -0.28 -18.66
CA ALA A 302 -19.27 -0.56 -19.64
C ALA A 302 -19.74 -2.04 -19.70
N ALA A 303 -19.00 -3.01 -19.13
CA ALA A 303 -19.33 -4.44 -19.22
C ALA A 303 -19.69 -5.11 -17.87
N VAL A 304 -19.63 -4.41 -16.74
CA VAL A 304 -19.86 -4.99 -15.40
C VAL A 304 -21.35 -5.02 -14.99
N ARG A 305 -22.28 -4.57 -15.84
CA ARG A 305 -23.71 -4.81 -15.58
C ARG A 305 -24.14 -6.27 -15.81
N GLY A 306 -23.30 -7.11 -16.40
CA GLY A 306 -23.64 -8.51 -16.76
C GLY A 306 -22.72 -9.60 -16.20
N SER A 307 -21.65 -9.27 -15.48
CA SER A 307 -20.65 -10.25 -14.97
C SER A 307 -20.37 -10.09 -13.47
N ALA A 308 -21.38 -9.69 -12.71
CA ALA A 308 -21.29 -9.39 -11.28
C ALA A 308 -21.24 -10.64 -10.38
N HIS A 309 -20.69 -11.78 -10.83
CA HIS A 309 -20.71 -13.01 -10.02
C HIS A 309 -19.37 -13.70 -9.73
N GLU A 310 -18.24 -13.36 -10.37
CA GLU A 310 -17.04 -14.19 -10.21
C GLU A 310 -15.70 -13.47 -9.90
N ALA A 311 -15.63 -12.14 -9.85
CA ALA A 311 -14.38 -11.43 -9.51
C ALA A 311 -14.38 -10.68 -8.15
N GLY A 312 -15.30 -11.04 -7.25
CA GLY A 312 -15.41 -10.48 -5.90
C GLY A 312 -15.70 -11.51 -4.81
N ARG A 313 -15.49 -12.80 -5.07
CA ARG A 313 -15.63 -13.83 -4.05
C ARG A 313 -14.45 -13.73 -3.07
N MET A 314 -14.68 -13.03 -1.96
CA MET A 314 -14.12 -13.51 -0.69
C MET A 314 -14.58 -14.97 -0.52
N PRO A 315 -13.71 -15.90 -0.08
CA PRO A 315 -14.10 -17.27 0.15
C PRO A 315 -15.26 -17.29 1.15
N ALA A 316 -16.43 -17.71 0.67
CA ALA A 316 -17.58 -17.97 1.52
C ALA A 316 -17.27 -19.25 2.31
N GLY A 317 -16.81 -19.08 3.54
CA GLY A 317 -16.51 -20.23 4.41
C GLY A 317 -15.58 -19.96 5.58
N ALA A 318 -15.76 -18.87 6.32
CA ALA A 318 -15.33 -18.76 7.72
C ALA A 318 -16.04 -17.57 8.35
N THR A 319 -16.86 -17.80 9.36
CA THR A 319 -17.30 -16.74 10.27
C THR A 319 -16.06 -16.16 10.96
N GLY A 320 -15.66 -14.95 10.56
CA GLY A 320 -14.67 -14.12 11.26
C GLY A 320 -13.30 -14.00 10.59
N ASP A 321 -13.17 -13.10 9.61
CA ASP A 321 -12.01 -12.20 9.54
C ASP A 321 -12.37 -10.96 8.72
N VAL A 322 -12.48 -9.82 9.37
CA VAL A 322 -12.67 -8.52 8.71
C VAL A 322 -11.28 -8.08 8.25
N THR A 323 -11.03 -8.02 6.94
CA THR A 323 -9.76 -7.49 6.39
C THR A 323 -9.67 -5.99 6.70
N SER A 324 -9.12 -5.64 7.87
CA SER A 324 -8.83 -4.27 8.28
C SER A 324 -7.45 -3.84 7.78
N LEU A 325 -7.37 -2.63 7.21
CA LEU A 325 -6.18 -2.02 6.65
C LEU A 325 -5.80 -0.80 7.47
N LEU A 326 -4.52 -0.66 7.81
CA LEU A 326 -4.01 0.58 8.39
C LEU A 326 -3.94 1.66 7.32
N VAL A 327 -4.35 2.87 7.68
CA VAL A 327 -4.25 4.07 6.85
C VAL A 327 -3.64 5.20 7.67
N ASP A 328 -2.70 5.93 7.09
CA ASP A 328 -1.98 7.01 7.80
C ASP A 328 -2.61 8.39 7.56
N HIS A 329 -3.50 8.51 6.58
CA HIS A 329 -4.18 9.74 6.17
C HIS A 329 -5.70 9.64 6.29
N ALA A 330 -6.20 9.03 7.37
CA ALA A 330 -7.63 8.81 7.61
C ALA A 330 -8.44 10.11 7.57
N GLY A 331 -7.81 11.21 7.99
CA GLY A 331 -8.40 12.53 8.02
C GLY A 331 -8.75 13.15 6.67
N LEU A 332 -8.23 12.58 5.57
CA LEU A 332 -8.60 12.97 4.20
C LEU A 332 -10.12 12.95 3.99
N VAL A 333 -10.83 12.11 4.77
CA VAL A 333 -12.29 12.04 4.74
C VAL A 333 -12.98 13.37 5.07
N LEU A 334 -12.35 14.27 5.84
CA LEU A 334 -12.90 15.58 6.17
C LEU A 334 -13.12 16.45 4.92
N LEU A 335 -12.33 16.21 3.87
CA LEU A 335 -12.36 17.00 2.63
C LEU A 335 -13.46 16.55 1.67
N HIS A 336 -14.19 15.47 1.97
CA HIS A 336 -15.15 14.82 1.05
C HIS A 336 -16.14 15.77 0.36
N PRO A 337 -16.70 16.83 1.00
CA PRO A 337 -17.67 17.70 0.34
C PRO A 337 -17.03 18.56 -0.77
N PHE A 338 -15.74 18.83 -0.68
CA PHE A 338 -15.00 19.71 -1.58
C PHE A 338 -14.41 18.95 -2.78
N LEU A 339 -14.15 17.64 -2.63
CA LEU A 339 -13.50 16.81 -3.66
C LEU A 339 -14.21 16.84 -5.03
N PRO A 340 -15.57 16.77 -5.13
CA PRO A 340 -16.25 16.82 -6.42
C PRO A 340 -15.97 18.08 -7.21
N ARG A 341 -16.07 19.24 -6.56
CA ARG A 341 -15.85 20.53 -7.20
C ARG A 341 -14.37 20.74 -7.55
N PHE A 342 -13.49 20.35 -6.64
CA PHE A 342 -12.04 20.43 -6.83
C PHE A 342 -11.56 19.65 -8.04
N LEU A 343 -11.90 18.36 -8.12
CA LEU A 343 -11.49 17.50 -9.23
C LEU A 343 -12.17 17.90 -10.55
N ALA A 344 -13.40 18.41 -10.51
CA ALA A 344 -14.06 18.97 -11.70
C ALA A 344 -13.39 20.26 -12.18
N GLY A 345 -12.98 21.14 -11.27
CA GLY A 345 -12.26 22.39 -11.59
C GLY A 345 -10.93 22.13 -12.30
N LEU A 346 -10.25 21.03 -11.95
CA LEU A 346 -9.01 20.58 -12.57
C LEU A 346 -9.20 19.72 -13.83
N GLY A 347 -10.45 19.48 -14.25
CA GLY A 347 -10.75 18.66 -15.44
C GLY A 347 -10.45 17.16 -15.26
N VAL A 348 -10.27 16.69 -14.02
CA VAL A 348 -10.01 15.28 -13.67
C VAL A 348 -11.30 14.46 -13.69
N THR A 349 -12.46 15.12 -13.71
CA THR A 349 -13.79 14.49 -13.73
C THR A 349 -14.68 15.09 -14.82
N ALA A 350 -15.64 14.30 -15.29
CA ALA A 350 -16.75 14.75 -16.13
C ALA A 350 -18.07 14.24 -15.53
N GLY A 351 -18.75 15.09 -14.78
CA GLY A 351 -19.98 14.71 -14.06
C GLY A 351 -19.67 13.70 -12.95
N GLU A 352 -20.24 12.50 -13.02
CA GLU A 352 -20.02 11.41 -12.05
C GLU A 352 -18.87 10.47 -12.47
N GLU A 353 -18.18 10.75 -13.58
CA GLU A 353 -17.09 9.94 -14.09
C GLU A 353 -15.72 10.56 -13.79
N LEU A 354 -14.81 9.73 -13.28
CA LEU A 354 -13.41 10.09 -13.06
C LEU A 354 -12.65 9.80 -14.37
N LEU A 355 -12.11 10.84 -15.01
CA LEU A 355 -11.40 10.74 -16.29
C LEU A 355 -9.95 10.28 -16.11
N ASP A 356 -9.32 10.72 -15.02
CA ASP A 356 -7.94 10.36 -14.67
C ASP A 356 -7.87 9.97 -13.19
N ALA A 357 -7.98 8.65 -12.95
CA ALA A 357 -8.03 8.11 -11.60
C ALA A 357 -6.67 8.16 -10.89
N ASP A 358 -5.57 8.01 -11.63
CA ASP A 358 -4.21 8.12 -11.08
C ASP A 358 -3.98 9.53 -10.54
N ARG A 359 -4.30 10.54 -11.36
CA ARG A 359 -4.17 11.95 -11.01
C ARG A 359 -5.09 12.34 -9.86
N ALA A 360 -6.32 11.84 -9.82
CA ALA A 360 -7.23 12.09 -8.70
C ALA A 360 -6.68 11.57 -7.37
N VAL A 361 -6.16 10.33 -7.33
CA VAL A 361 -5.56 9.76 -6.13
C VAL A 361 -4.33 10.57 -5.70
N ALA A 362 -3.52 11.01 -6.65
CA ALA A 362 -2.34 11.83 -6.37
C ALA A 362 -2.68 13.20 -5.79
N LEU A 363 -3.69 13.88 -6.33
CA LEU A 363 -4.19 15.14 -5.78
C LEU A 363 -4.73 14.96 -4.36
N LEU A 364 -5.47 13.87 -4.10
CA LEU A 364 -5.94 13.54 -2.75
C LEU A 364 -4.79 13.23 -1.78
N HIS A 365 -3.76 12.52 -2.24
CA HIS A 365 -2.55 12.31 -1.45
C HIS A 365 -1.86 13.63 -1.13
N HIS A 366 -1.66 14.48 -2.14
CA HIS A 366 -1.07 15.81 -2.00
C HIS A 366 -1.86 16.73 -1.05
N LEU A 367 -3.20 16.65 -1.04
CA LEU A 367 -4.02 17.36 -0.07
C LEU A 367 -3.67 16.96 1.37
N ALA A 368 -3.47 15.66 1.63
CA ALA A 368 -3.15 15.16 2.97
C ALA A 368 -1.70 15.42 3.40
N THR A 369 -0.72 15.27 2.50
CA THR A 369 0.71 15.27 2.86
C THR A 369 1.46 16.51 2.40
N GLY A 370 1.06 17.11 1.29
CA GLY A 370 1.85 18.12 0.57
C GLY A 370 2.91 17.53 -0.36
N ASP A 371 3.06 16.21 -0.41
CA ASP A 371 4.00 15.54 -1.28
C ASP A 371 3.43 15.35 -2.70
N ALA A 372 4.29 15.45 -3.72
CA ALA A 372 3.93 15.16 -5.10
C ALA A 372 4.14 13.68 -5.46
N VAL A 373 5.06 13.01 -4.76
CA VAL A 373 5.34 11.58 -4.91
C VAL A 373 4.30 10.80 -4.12
N VAL A 374 3.73 9.77 -4.74
CA VAL A 374 2.60 9.01 -4.22
C VAL A 374 3.00 7.54 -4.02
N PRO A 375 3.47 7.16 -2.82
CA PRO A 375 3.69 5.75 -2.49
C PRO A 375 2.35 5.02 -2.43
N GLU A 376 2.15 3.99 -3.26
CA GLU A 376 0.85 3.30 -3.36
C GLU A 376 0.34 2.78 -2.01
N GLN A 377 1.23 2.34 -1.11
CA GLN A 377 0.86 1.84 0.21
C GLN A 377 0.18 2.89 1.11
N ALA A 378 0.39 4.19 0.84
CA ALA A 378 -0.19 5.31 1.59
C ALA A 378 -1.54 5.79 1.00
N THR A 379 -1.97 5.24 -0.14
CA THR A 379 -3.18 5.64 -0.85
C THR A 379 -4.51 4.90 -0.58
N PRO A 380 -4.66 3.92 0.36
CA PRO A 380 -5.89 3.15 0.45
C PRO A 380 -7.17 3.99 0.59
N LEU A 381 -7.18 5.01 1.45
CA LEU A 381 -8.34 5.88 1.61
C LEU A 381 -8.58 6.76 0.38
N ALA A 382 -7.53 7.31 -0.23
CA ALA A 382 -7.65 8.09 -1.46
C ALA A 382 -8.26 7.26 -2.60
N LYS A 383 -7.82 6.00 -2.76
CA LYS A 383 -8.42 5.05 -3.71
C LYS A 383 -9.91 4.83 -3.45
N VAL A 384 -10.31 4.60 -2.19
CA VAL A 384 -11.73 4.46 -1.84
C VAL A 384 -12.54 5.72 -2.16
N LEU A 385 -12.04 6.90 -1.81
CA LEU A 385 -12.70 8.17 -2.09
C LEU A 385 -12.80 8.47 -3.59
N CYS A 386 -11.86 7.95 -4.39
CA CYS A 386 -11.87 7.98 -5.87
C CYS A 386 -12.69 6.84 -6.51
N GLY A 387 -13.28 5.94 -5.72
CA GLY A 387 -14.02 4.78 -6.26
C GLY A 387 -13.12 3.74 -6.96
N MET A 388 -11.81 3.78 -6.71
CA MET A 388 -10.82 2.86 -7.28
C MET A 388 -10.71 1.58 -6.44
N SER A 389 -10.44 0.45 -7.09
CA SER A 389 -10.13 -0.79 -6.38
C SER A 389 -8.81 -0.67 -5.63
N LEU A 390 -8.74 -1.20 -4.41
CA LEU A 390 -7.51 -1.12 -3.61
C LEU A 390 -6.32 -1.82 -4.29
N GLY A 391 -6.57 -2.87 -5.08
CA GLY A 391 -5.54 -3.60 -5.82
C GLY A 391 -5.13 -2.97 -7.15
N GLU A 392 -5.78 -1.87 -7.57
CA GLU A 392 -5.44 -1.15 -8.80
C GLU A 392 -4.18 -0.30 -8.58
N PRO A 393 -3.12 -0.44 -9.41
CA PRO A 393 -1.89 0.32 -9.24
C PRO A 393 -2.07 1.80 -9.61
N VAL A 394 -1.48 2.68 -8.82
CA VAL A 394 -1.49 4.13 -9.02
C VAL A 394 -0.13 4.61 -9.50
N GLU A 395 -0.10 5.68 -10.30
CA GLU A 395 1.16 6.32 -10.73
C GLU A 395 1.84 7.00 -9.54
N ARG A 396 3.14 6.74 -9.34
CA ARG A 396 3.91 7.30 -8.22
C ARG A 396 4.25 8.76 -8.42
N ASP A 397 4.55 9.14 -9.66
CA ASP A 397 4.89 10.52 -10.00
C ASP A 397 4.09 10.94 -11.24
N PRO A 398 2.85 11.43 -11.04
CA PRO A 398 1.99 11.82 -12.14
C PRO A 398 2.32 13.21 -12.70
N ASP A 399 3.45 13.82 -12.33
CA ASP A 399 3.87 15.16 -12.74
C ASP A 399 2.78 16.21 -12.43
N LEU A 400 2.48 16.41 -11.13
CA LEU A 400 1.52 17.43 -10.70
C LEU A 400 2.00 18.82 -11.13
N THR A 401 1.11 19.58 -11.74
CA THR A 401 1.36 20.94 -12.24
C THR A 401 1.31 21.98 -11.14
N GLU A 402 1.94 23.13 -11.35
CA GLU A 402 1.88 24.25 -10.40
C GLU A 402 0.44 24.75 -10.15
N ASP A 403 -0.40 24.73 -11.19
CA ASP A 403 -1.82 25.09 -11.09
C ASP A 403 -2.59 24.11 -10.19
N GLU A 404 -2.32 22.80 -10.33
CA GLU A 404 -2.92 21.75 -9.49
C GLU A 404 -2.51 21.88 -8.02
N VAL A 405 -1.23 22.18 -7.75
CA VAL A 405 -0.72 22.43 -6.40
C VAL A 405 -1.33 23.70 -5.79
N THR A 406 -1.48 24.75 -6.60
CA THR A 406 -2.10 26.01 -6.18
C THR A 406 -3.57 25.80 -5.81
N GLU A 407 -4.32 25.08 -6.64
CA GLU A 407 -5.74 24.78 -6.38
C GLU A 407 -5.90 23.88 -5.15
N ALA A 408 -4.99 22.92 -4.93
CA ALA A 408 -4.99 22.10 -3.72
C ALA A 408 -4.79 22.96 -2.45
N THR A 409 -3.91 23.94 -2.51
CA THR A 409 -3.70 24.90 -1.41
C THR A 409 -4.95 25.74 -1.17
N ALA A 410 -5.57 26.26 -2.23
CA ALA A 410 -6.81 27.03 -2.15
C ALA A 410 -7.97 26.23 -1.54
N LEU A 411 -8.05 24.92 -1.81
CA LEU A 411 -9.03 24.04 -1.17
C LEU A 411 -8.81 23.97 0.34
N LEU A 412 -7.57 23.76 0.80
CA LEU A 412 -7.26 23.66 2.23
C LEU A 412 -7.56 24.99 2.95
N GLU A 413 -7.23 26.12 2.33
CA GLU A 413 -7.60 27.45 2.84
C GLU A 413 -9.12 27.63 2.92
N ALA A 414 -9.86 27.16 1.92
CA ALA A 414 -11.32 27.19 1.95
C ALA A 414 -11.87 26.34 3.09
N VAL A 415 -11.32 25.15 3.34
CA VAL A 415 -11.74 24.28 4.46
C VAL A 415 -11.52 24.97 5.80
N VAL A 416 -10.36 25.58 6.02
CA VAL A 416 -10.07 26.38 7.21
C VAL A 416 -11.07 27.54 7.34
N GLY A 417 -11.36 28.23 6.24
CA GLY A 417 -12.29 29.36 6.23
C GLY A 417 -13.74 28.96 6.54
N HIS A 418 -14.17 27.75 6.17
CA HIS A 418 -15.51 27.26 6.48
C HIS A 418 -15.60 26.65 7.89
N TRP A 419 -14.51 26.11 8.44
CA TRP A 419 -14.48 25.52 9.79
C TRP A 419 -13.97 26.55 10.82
N GLU A 420 -14.88 27.43 11.27
CA GLU A 420 -14.55 28.59 12.12
C GLU A 420 -13.72 28.26 13.37
N ALA A 421 -13.93 27.06 13.95
CA ALA A 421 -13.20 26.56 15.11
C ALA A 421 -11.69 26.48 14.90
N LEU A 422 -11.23 26.25 13.66
CA LEU A 422 -9.81 26.20 13.31
C LEU A 422 -9.14 27.57 13.33
N ARG A 423 -9.88 28.69 13.23
CA ARG A 423 -9.32 30.05 13.18
C ARG A 423 -8.26 30.20 12.05
N ASN A 424 -7.32 31.15 12.20
CA ASN A 424 -6.21 31.40 11.27
C ASN A 424 -5.16 30.26 11.19
N THR A 425 -5.62 29.00 11.20
CA THR A 425 -4.79 27.80 11.03
C THR A 425 -4.25 27.75 9.59
N SER A 426 -2.99 27.39 9.43
CA SER A 426 -2.40 27.22 8.09
C SER A 426 -2.80 25.86 7.49
N PRO A 427 -2.76 25.71 6.15
CA PRO A 427 -2.93 24.42 5.49
C PRO A 427 -2.03 23.31 6.04
N ASP A 428 -0.77 23.64 6.40
CA ASP A 428 0.16 22.66 6.96
C ASP A 428 -0.24 22.20 8.37
N THR A 429 -0.77 23.08 9.20
CA THR A 429 -1.32 22.70 10.51
C THR A 429 -2.58 21.85 10.36
N LEU A 430 -3.47 22.18 9.39
CA LEU A 430 -4.62 21.33 9.06
C LEU A 430 -4.17 19.92 8.65
N ARG A 431 -3.13 19.81 7.81
CA ARG A 431 -2.54 18.53 7.41
C ARG A 431 -2.03 17.73 8.61
N ALA A 432 -1.22 18.34 9.46
CA ALA A 432 -0.58 17.67 10.59
C ALA A 432 -1.57 17.21 11.67
N GLU A 433 -2.54 18.07 12.01
CA GLU A 433 -3.46 17.81 13.14
C GLU A 433 -4.67 16.98 12.75
N PHE A 434 -5.16 17.14 11.51
CA PHE A 434 -6.44 16.57 11.10
C PHE A 434 -6.38 15.65 9.90
N LEU A 435 -5.49 15.85 8.91
CA LEU A 435 -5.48 14.99 7.70
C LEU A 435 -4.57 13.77 7.83
N THR A 436 -3.37 13.95 8.38
CA THR A 436 -2.39 12.88 8.65
C THR A 436 -2.73 12.20 9.97
N ARG A 437 -3.83 11.44 9.94
CA ARG A 437 -4.37 10.71 11.08
C ARG A 437 -4.33 9.21 10.84
N PRO A 438 -3.71 8.44 11.74
CA PRO A 438 -3.82 6.99 11.70
C PRO A 438 -5.27 6.54 11.84
N GLY A 439 -5.61 5.46 11.16
CA GLY A 439 -6.91 4.83 11.24
C GLY A 439 -6.90 3.42 10.67
N THR A 440 -8.07 2.78 10.75
CA THR A 440 -8.32 1.48 10.14
C THR A 440 -9.46 1.56 9.14
N LEU A 441 -9.22 1.06 7.94
CA LEU A 441 -10.19 0.94 6.87
C LEU A 441 -10.56 -0.53 6.70
N SER A 442 -11.85 -0.85 6.78
CA SER A 442 -12.35 -2.23 6.69
C SER A 442 -13.57 -2.31 5.79
N ALA A 443 -13.85 -3.49 5.24
CA ALA A 443 -15.09 -3.76 4.52
C ALA A 443 -16.03 -4.56 5.43
N GLU A 444 -17.16 -3.97 5.81
CA GLU A 444 -18.15 -4.57 6.71
C GLU A 444 -19.52 -4.51 6.05
N GLY A 445 -20.21 -5.65 5.92
CA GLY A 445 -21.56 -5.68 5.34
C GLY A 445 -21.65 -5.22 3.88
N GLY A 446 -20.52 -5.15 3.16
CA GLY A 446 -20.44 -4.67 1.78
C GLY A 446 -20.04 -3.20 1.63
N ASP A 447 -20.13 -2.40 2.70
CA ASP A 447 -19.70 -1.00 2.74
C ASP A 447 -18.31 -0.86 3.37
N TRP A 448 -17.70 0.31 3.17
CA TRP A 448 -16.44 0.67 3.82
C TRP A 448 -16.71 1.23 5.22
N VAL A 449 -15.85 0.90 6.16
CA VAL A 449 -15.85 1.47 7.52
C VAL A 449 -14.45 1.99 7.82
N LEU A 450 -14.35 3.30 8.04
CA LEU A 450 -13.13 3.98 8.46
C LEU A 450 -13.25 4.31 9.95
N ARG A 451 -12.30 3.82 10.75
CA ARG A 451 -12.16 4.17 12.16
C ARG A 451 -10.91 5.01 12.34
N VAL A 452 -11.06 6.22 12.86
CA VAL A 452 -9.92 7.14 13.05
C VAL A 452 -9.44 7.03 14.50
N GLU A 453 -8.13 7.12 14.72
CA GLU A 453 -7.58 7.18 16.07
C GLU A 453 -7.93 8.52 16.73
N ASP A 454 -8.48 8.49 17.94
CA ASP A 454 -8.94 9.67 18.67
C ASP A 454 -7.74 10.49 19.24
N ARG A 455 -7.80 11.83 19.16
CA ARG A 455 -6.89 12.75 19.86
C ARG A 455 -7.65 13.88 20.53
N SER A 456 -7.02 14.52 21.51
CA SER A 456 -7.62 15.65 22.25
C SER A 456 -8.07 16.84 21.39
N VAL A 457 -7.46 17.05 20.22
CA VAL A 457 -7.83 18.12 19.28
C VAL A 457 -9.14 17.83 18.54
N ASP A 458 -9.59 16.57 18.55
CA ASP A 458 -10.77 16.12 17.82
C ASP A 458 -12.08 16.67 18.42
N ILE A 459 -12.03 17.27 19.62
CA ILE A 459 -13.15 18.06 20.18
C ILE A 459 -13.62 19.18 19.24
N LEU A 460 -12.72 19.69 18.38
CA LEU A 460 -13.07 20.70 17.39
C LEU A 460 -14.00 20.16 16.29
N LEU A 461 -14.12 18.83 16.15
CA LEU A 461 -15.06 18.20 15.22
C LEU A 461 -16.52 18.43 15.63
N GLU A 462 -16.81 18.74 16.90
CA GLU A 462 -18.16 19.14 17.33
C GLU A 462 -18.64 20.43 16.65
N GLU A 463 -17.70 21.28 16.23
CA GLU A 463 -17.95 22.54 15.53
C GLU A 463 -17.81 22.41 14.00
N LEU A 464 -17.65 21.18 13.47
CA LEU A 464 -17.54 20.95 12.03
C LEU A 464 -18.88 21.24 11.33
N PRO A 465 -18.93 22.12 10.30
CA PRO A 465 -20.20 22.56 9.72
C PRO A 465 -20.82 21.57 8.72
N TRP A 466 -20.18 20.42 8.47
CA TRP A 466 -20.70 19.37 7.61
C TRP A 466 -20.59 17.99 8.26
N GLY A 467 -21.48 17.07 7.85
CA GLY A 467 -21.47 15.70 8.34
C GLY A 467 -20.36 14.87 7.70
N ILE A 468 -19.68 14.04 8.50
CA ILE A 468 -18.63 13.11 8.04
C ILE A 468 -18.97 11.64 8.31
N SER A 469 -20.08 11.33 8.98
CA SER A 469 -20.42 9.96 9.39
C SER A 469 -20.72 9.02 8.22
N MET A 470 -21.29 9.56 7.14
CA MET A 470 -21.66 8.81 5.93
C MET A 470 -21.16 9.58 4.71
N VAL A 471 -20.13 9.03 4.06
CA VAL A 471 -19.45 9.66 2.93
C VAL A 471 -19.65 8.84 1.66
N ARG A 472 -20.09 9.51 0.60
CA ARG A 472 -20.17 8.94 -0.74
C ARG A 472 -19.94 10.04 -1.77
N THR A 473 -18.79 9.99 -2.43
CA THR A 473 -18.49 10.86 -3.57
C THR A 473 -19.24 10.35 -4.82
N PRO A 474 -19.41 11.18 -5.87
CA PRO A 474 -20.23 10.83 -7.04
C PRO A 474 -19.79 9.56 -7.78
N TRP A 475 -18.49 9.25 -7.74
CA TRP A 475 -17.90 8.10 -8.43
C TRP A 475 -17.77 6.85 -7.54
N MET A 476 -18.11 6.94 -6.25
CA MET A 476 -18.07 5.79 -5.32
C MET A 476 -19.25 4.83 -5.53
N GLU A 477 -18.93 3.55 -5.66
CA GLU A 477 -19.94 2.48 -5.73
C GLU A 477 -20.56 2.17 -4.36
N ARG A 478 -19.75 2.21 -3.30
CA ARG A 478 -20.09 1.80 -1.94
C ARG A 478 -20.02 2.97 -0.98
N MET A 479 -20.80 2.93 0.09
CA MET A 479 -20.77 3.96 1.13
C MET A 479 -19.50 3.80 1.98
N LEU A 480 -18.96 4.93 2.46
CA LEU A 480 -17.95 4.97 3.51
C LEU A 480 -18.59 5.46 4.81
N ARG A 481 -18.73 4.56 5.78
CA ARG A 481 -19.12 4.89 7.14
C ARG A 481 -17.88 5.31 7.93
N VAL A 482 -17.95 6.44 8.61
CA VAL A 482 -16.84 6.98 9.38
C VAL A 482 -17.17 6.91 10.86
N GLU A 483 -16.30 6.27 11.63
CA GLU A 483 -16.30 6.23 13.08
C GLU A 483 -15.14 7.10 13.57
N TRP A 484 -15.43 8.36 13.86
CA TRP A 484 -14.50 9.32 14.44
C TRP A 484 -15.19 9.96 15.64
N ARG A 485 -14.63 9.76 16.83
CA ARG A 485 -15.19 10.34 18.06
C ARG A 485 -14.62 11.74 18.24
N ALA A 486 -15.50 12.68 18.59
CA ALA A 486 -15.11 14.01 19.03
C ALA A 486 -14.82 14.01 20.54
#